data_AF-A0A9X8CXK6-F1
#
_entry.id   AF-A0A9X8CXK6-F1
#
_cell.length_a   1.000
_cell.length_b   1.000
_cell.length_c   1.000
_cell.angle_alpha   90.00
_cell.angle_beta   90.00
_cell.angle_gamma   90.00
#
_symmetry.space_group_name_H-M   'P 1'
#
loop_
_entity.id
_entity.type
_entity.pdbx_description
1 polymer ?
#
loop_
_entity_poly.entity_id
_entity_poly.type
_entity_poly.pdbx_seq_one_letter_code
_entity_poly.pdbx_strand_id
1 'polypeptide(L)'
;ALEIALAGGEVWRPTDAAAPSGKDLTLADALAYSKNTITAALMQEVGVNKVVQLARALGVRQSPLEPVPALALGSSPVTLKEMVSAYGTLANGGNYQEPMWVTRIENRDGELLAEFAPTAPEQTFDSQLSFTLVDMLRGVIDKGTARAIRQQYGIRADVAGKTGTTQGNADGWFIMMRPELVVGAWAGFNDG
;
A
#
# COMPACT_ATOMS: atom_id res chain seq x y z
N ALA A 1 7.62 -9.33 -24.44
CA ALA A 1 6.93 -8.44 -23.47
C ALA A 1 5.81 -9.23 -22.81
N LEU A 2 5.42 -8.89 -21.58
CA LEU A 2 4.29 -9.55 -20.92
C LEU A 2 2.98 -9.14 -21.60
N GLU A 3 2.16 -10.13 -21.94
CA GLU A 3 0.85 -9.92 -22.55
C GLU A 3 -0.21 -10.66 -21.72
N ILE A 4 -1.27 -9.95 -21.35
CA ILE A 4 -2.36 -10.50 -20.54
C ILE A 4 -3.66 -10.34 -21.33
N ALA A 5 -4.30 -11.45 -21.67
CA ALA A 5 -5.60 -11.45 -22.34
C ALA A 5 -6.70 -11.04 -21.36
N LEU A 6 -7.58 -10.15 -21.79
CA LEU A 6 -8.74 -9.69 -21.04
C LEU A 6 -10.02 -10.38 -21.53
N ALA A 7 -11.08 -10.36 -20.71
CA ALA A 7 -12.35 -11.03 -20.99
C ALA A 7 -13.07 -10.54 -22.27
N GLY A 8 -12.64 -9.41 -22.85
CA GLY A 8 -13.16 -8.85 -24.10
C GLY A 8 -12.31 -9.14 -25.35
N GLY A 9 -11.31 -10.03 -25.26
CA GLY A 9 -10.38 -10.32 -26.37
C GLY A 9 -9.29 -9.26 -26.57
N GLU A 10 -9.35 -8.16 -25.82
CA GLU A 10 -8.28 -7.18 -25.73
C GLU A 10 -7.05 -7.78 -25.03
N VAL A 11 -5.87 -7.28 -25.37
CA VAL A 11 -4.60 -7.69 -24.76
C VAL A 11 -3.97 -6.50 -24.06
N TRP A 12 -3.87 -6.60 -22.75
CA TRP A 12 -3.19 -5.61 -21.92
C TRP A 12 -1.69 -5.90 -21.84
N ARG A 13 -0.88 -4.85 -22.01
CA ARG A 13 0.58 -4.92 -22.04
C ARG A 13 1.16 -3.93 -21.03
N PRO A 14 1.31 -4.32 -19.75
CA PRO A 14 1.91 -3.44 -18.75
C PRO A 14 3.36 -3.12 -19.09
N THR A 15 3.78 -1.90 -18.80
CA THR A 15 5.16 -1.46 -19.00
C THR A 15 5.74 -0.90 -17.70
N ASP A 16 7.06 -1.04 -17.57
CA ASP A 16 7.83 -0.44 -16.47
C ASP A 16 8.28 0.98 -16.87
N ALA A 17 8.55 1.82 -15.87
CA ALA A 17 9.05 3.19 -16.07
C ALA A 17 10.43 3.24 -16.77
N ALA A 18 11.19 2.15 -16.71
CA ALA A 18 12.49 2.02 -17.37
C ALA A 18 12.55 0.69 -18.14
N ALA A 19 13.38 0.66 -19.19
CA ALA A 19 13.57 -0.54 -19.99
C ALA A 19 14.00 -1.74 -19.12
N PRO A 20 13.57 -2.98 -19.47
CA PRO A 20 13.97 -4.17 -18.74
C PRO A 20 15.50 -4.31 -18.70
N SER A 21 16.03 -4.61 -17.52
CA SER A 21 17.47 -4.86 -17.34
C SER A 21 17.93 -6.22 -17.89
N GLY A 22 16.98 -7.11 -18.23
CA GLY A 22 17.24 -8.48 -18.67
C GLY A 22 17.80 -9.40 -17.59
N LYS A 23 17.81 -8.97 -16.32
CA LYS A 23 18.28 -9.75 -15.18
C LYS A 23 17.10 -10.26 -14.37
N ASP A 24 17.25 -11.45 -13.82
CA ASP A 24 16.32 -11.98 -12.83
C ASP A 24 16.30 -11.08 -11.60
N LEU A 25 15.11 -10.90 -11.03
CA LEU A 25 14.90 -10.12 -9.82
C LEU A 25 14.19 -10.98 -8.78
N THR A 26 14.59 -10.82 -7.52
CA THR A 26 13.80 -11.32 -6.41
C THR A 26 12.49 -10.52 -6.30
N LEU A 27 11.46 -11.10 -5.67
CA LEU A 27 10.22 -10.34 -5.38
C LEU A 27 10.50 -9.12 -4.50
N ALA A 28 11.48 -9.19 -3.61
CA ALA A 28 11.91 -8.07 -2.78
C ALA A 28 12.50 -6.93 -3.62
N ASP A 29 13.35 -7.25 -4.61
CA ASP A 29 13.87 -6.24 -5.53
C ASP A 29 12.80 -5.70 -6.48
N ALA A 30 11.91 -6.57 -6.98
CA ALA A 30 10.79 -6.16 -7.81
C ALA A 30 9.88 -5.16 -7.07
N LEU A 31 9.62 -5.38 -5.78
CA LEU A 31 8.90 -4.45 -4.91
C LEU A 31 9.69 -3.15 -4.68
N ALA A 32 10.98 -3.26 -4.34
CA ALA A 32 11.86 -2.12 -4.08
C ALA A 32 11.95 -1.16 -5.27
N TYR A 33 12.02 -1.70 -6.48
CA TYR A 33 12.10 -0.93 -7.73
C TYR A 33 10.74 -0.74 -8.42
N SER A 34 9.64 -1.13 -7.79
CA SER A 34 8.27 -0.96 -8.27
C SER A 34 8.05 -1.46 -9.71
N LYS A 35 8.45 -2.71 -10.00
CA LYS A 35 8.35 -3.32 -11.32
C LYS A 35 6.92 -3.76 -11.65
N ASN A 36 6.22 -2.96 -12.44
CA ASN A 36 4.86 -3.19 -12.93
C ASN A 36 4.71 -4.53 -13.64
N THR A 37 5.67 -4.90 -14.50
CA THR A 37 5.61 -6.14 -15.28
C THR A 37 5.63 -7.38 -14.37
N ILE A 38 6.48 -7.38 -13.34
CA ILE A 38 6.58 -8.47 -12.36
C ILE A 38 5.32 -8.50 -11.48
N THR A 39 4.83 -7.34 -11.01
CA THR A 39 3.59 -7.28 -10.20
C THR A 39 2.38 -7.81 -10.99
N ALA A 40 2.27 -7.46 -12.27
CA ALA A 40 1.19 -7.95 -13.13
C ALA A 40 1.29 -9.48 -13.35
N ALA A 41 2.49 -10.00 -13.60
CA ALA A 41 2.72 -11.44 -13.73
C ALA A 41 2.38 -12.20 -12.44
N LEU A 42 2.82 -11.70 -11.29
CA LEU A 42 2.52 -12.27 -9.98
C LEU A 42 1.00 -12.29 -9.71
N MET A 43 0.29 -11.23 -10.09
CA MET A 43 -1.17 -11.20 -9.92
C MET A 43 -1.88 -12.22 -10.80
N GLN A 44 -1.37 -12.51 -12.01
CA GLN A 44 -1.91 -13.59 -12.86
C GLN A 44 -1.71 -14.95 -12.21
N GLU A 45 -0.54 -15.19 -11.61
CA GLU A 45 -0.21 -16.46 -10.96
C GLU A 45 -1.05 -16.68 -9.68
N VAL A 46 -1.18 -15.64 -8.84
CA VAL A 46 -1.91 -15.73 -7.56
C VAL A 46 -3.43 -15.72 -7.76
N GLY A 47 -3.90 -14.88 -8.68
CA GLY A 47 -5.31 -14.62 -8.97
C GLY A 47 -5.83 -13.33 -8.31
N VAL A 48 -6.48 -12.48 -9.12
CA VAL A 48 -6.96 -11.14 -8.71
C VAL A 48 -7.91 -11.15 -7.52
N ASN A 49 -8.80 -12.14 -7.41
CA ASN A 49 -9.75 -12.22 -6.30
C ASN A 49 -9.07 -12.42 -4.94
N LYS A 50 -7.96 -13.17 -4.89
CA LYS A 50 -7.17 -13.33 -3.65
C LYS A 50 -6.49 -12.02 -3.25
N VAL A 51 -6.04 -11.24 -4.23
CA VAL A 51 -5.46 -9.91 -3.99
C VAL A 51 -6.51 -8.94 -3.44
N VAL A 52 -7.73 -8.95 -3.99
CA VAL A 52 -8.85 -8.15 -3.46
C VAL A 52 -9.18 -8.55 -2.02
N GLN A 53 -9.28 -9.86 -1.73
CA GLN A 53 -9.53 -10.36 -0.38
C GLN A 53 -8.43 -9.93 0.61
N LEU A 54 -7.16 -10.02 0.20
CA LEU A 54 -6.04 -9.55 1.02
C LEU A 54 -6.13 -8.04 1.27
N ALA A 55 -6.40 -7.21 0.26
CA ALA A 55 -6.54 -5.76 0.42
C ALA A 55 -7.66 -5.39 1.40
N ARG A 56 -8.79 -6.12 1.34
CA ARG A 56 -9.93 -5.95 2.26
C ARG A 56 -9.56 -6.33 3.69
N ALA A 57 -8.85 -7.46 3.86
CA ALA A 57 -8.35 -7.93 5.14
C ALA A 57 -7.38 -6.93 5.77
N LEU A 58 -6.49 -6.32 4.97
CA LEU A 58 -5.54 -5.33 5.43
C LEU A 58 -6.19 -4.00 5.83
N GLY A 59 -7.34 -3.62 5.25
CA GLY A 59 -8.07 -2.41 5.70
C GLY A 59 -8.69 -1.55 4.61
N VAL A 60 -8.54 -1.91 3.33
CA VAL A 60 -9.25 -1.25 2.22
C VAL A 60 -10.66 -1.81 2.16
N ARG A 61 -11.56 -1.36 3.06
CA ARG A 61 -12.88 -1.99 3.28
C ARG A 61 -14.04 -1.25 2.60
N GLN A 62 -13.89 0.03 2.27
CA GLN A 62 -14.98 0.87 1.75
C GLN A 62 -14.80 1.20 0.27
N SER A 63 -13.58 1.47 -0.18
CA SER A 63 -13.31 1.85 -1.57
C SER A 63 -13.65 0.72 -2.55
N PRO A 64 -14.14 1.00 -3.77
CA PRO A 64 -14.38 -0.03 -4.78
C PRO A 64 -13.06 -0.67 -5.21
N LEU A 65 -13.02 -1.99 -5.33
CA LEU A 65 -11.86 -2.74 -5.82
C LEU A 65 -12.32 -3.65 -6.96
N GLU A 66 -12.06 -3.23 -8.18
CA GLU A 66 -12.46 -3.96 -9.37
C GLU A 66 -11.51 -5.15 -9.60
N PRO A 67 -12.01 -6.40 -9.66
CA PRO A 67 -11.17 -7.59 -9.79
C PRO A 67 -10.70 -7.80 -11.24
N VAL A 68 -9.96 -6.83 -11.78
CA VAL A 68 -9.41 -6.83 -13.15
C VAL A 68 -7.89 -6.85 -13.14
N PRO A 69 -7.21 -7.33 -14.22
CA PRO A 69 -5.74 -7.35 -14.30
C PRO A 69 -5.04 -6.01 -14.04
N ALA A 70 -5.69 -4.88 -14.35
CA ALA A 70 -5.14 -3.55 -14.09
C ALA A 70 -5.03 -3.21 -12.58
N LEU A 71 -5.73 -3.94 -11.70
CA LEU A 71 -5.67 -3.74 -10.25
C LEU A 71 -4.24 -3.88 -9.71
N ALA A 72 -3.42 -4.72 -10.34
CA ALA A 72 -1.99 -4.89 -10.01
C ALA A 72 -1.22 -3.57 -10.00
N LEU A 73 -1.66 -2.57 -10.78
CA LEU A 73 -1.02 -1.27 -10.92
C LEU A 73 -1.83 -0.13 -10.27
N GLY A 74 -2.81 -0.45 -9.43
CA GLY A 74 -3.58 0.55 -8.68
C GLY A 74 -4.68 1.24 -9.50
N SER A 75 -5.35 0.53 -10.40
CA SER A 75 -6.44 1.10 -11.22
C SER A 75 -7.73 1.44 -10.44
N SER A 76 -7.87 0.96 -9.20
CA SER A 76 -9.03 1.26 -8.36
C SER A 76 -8.73 2.39 -7.38
N PRO A 77 -9.59 3.42 -7.30
CA PRO A 77 -9.38 4.53 -6.39
C PRO A 77 -9.55 4.06 -4.94
N VAL A 78 -8.71 4.59 -4.05
CA VAL A 78 -8.74 4.29 -2.61
C VAL A 78 -8.51 5.55 -1.80
N THR A 79 -9.11 5.64 -0.61
CA THR A 79 -8.90 6.79 0.26
C THR A 79 -7.54 6.72 0.96
N LEU A 80 -6.94 7.88 1.26
CA LEU A 80 -5.70 7.95 2.06
C LEU A 80 -5.86 7.31 3.44
N LYS A 81 -7.06 7.44 4.04
CA LYS A 81 -7.41 6.78 5.31
C LYS A 81 -7.27 5.26 5.19
N GLU A 82 -7.84 4.65 4.16
CA GLU A 82 -7.75 3.20 3.95
C GLU A 82 -6.32 2.75 3.65
N MET A 83 -5.56 3.53 2.88
CA MET A 83 -4.16 3.22 2.61
C MET A 83 -3.30 3.26 3.88
N VAL A 84 -3.45 4.29 4.71
CA VAL A 84 -2.75 4.37 6.00
C VAL A 84 -3.19 3.24 6.93
N SER A 85 -4.48 2.89 6.93
CA SER A 85 -5.00 1.76 7.73
C SER A 85 -4.40 0.42 7.28
N ALA A 86 -4.30 0.20 5.96
CA ALA A 86 -3.72 -1.01 5.40
C ALA A 86 -2.24 -1.21 5.77
N TYR A 87 -1.45 -0.14 5.69
CA TYR A 87 -0.07 -0.17 6.15
C TYR A 87 0.03 -0.24 7.68
N GLY A 88 -0.94 0.30 8.41
CA GLY A 88 -1.09 0.16 9.86
C GLY A 88 -1.20 -1.31 10.27
N THR A 89 -2.03 -2.09 9.57
CA THR A 89 -2.14 -3.53 9.79
C THR A 89 -0.81 -4.25 9.61
N LEU A 90 -0.05 -3.92 8.55
CA LEU A 90 1.28 -4.50 8.32
C LEU A 90 2.29 -4.14 9.41
N ALA A 91 2.32 -2.85 9.81
CA ALA A 91 3.19 -2.36 10.87
C ALA A 91 2.84 -2.99 12.24
N ASN A 92 1.56 -3.31 12.45
CA ASN A 92 1.02 -3.94 13.65
C ASN A 92 1.03 -5.49 13.58
N GLY A 93 1.93 -6.07 12.77
CA GLY A 93 2.15 -7.51 12.70
C GLY A 93 0.93 -8.32 12.22
N GLY A 94 0.09 -7.71 11.38
CA GLY A 94 -1.09 -8.34 10.77
C GLY A 94 -2.41 -8.06 11.49
N ASN A 95 -2.39 -7.29 12.58
CA ASN A 95 -3.58 -6.93 13.33
C ASN A 95 -4.18 -5.63 12.79
N TYR A 96 -5.32 -5.75 12.10
CA TYR A 96 -6.13 -4.62 11.68
C TYR A 96 -6.80 -3.97 12.89
N GLN A 97 -6.70 -2.64 12.98
CA GLN A 97 -7.38 -1.83 13.97
C GLN A 97 -8.18 -0.76 13.24
N GLU A 98 -9.47 -0.64 13.55
CA GLU A 98 -10.28 0.43 12.95
C GLU A 98 -9.81 1.80 13.43
N PRO A 99 -9.52 2.76 12.53
CA PRO A 99 -9.12 4.10 12.91
C PRO A 99 -10.20 4.83 13.70
N MET A 100 -9.78 5.49 14.78
CA MET A 100 -10.65 6.20 15.70
C MET A 100 -10.22 7.66 15.82
N TRP A 101 -11.19 8.58 15.71
CA TRP A 101 -10.93 10.02 15.72
C TRP A 101 -11.32 10.69 17.04
N VAL A 102 -12.36 10.16 17.70
CA VAL A 102 -12.93 10.74 18.92
C VAL A 102 -12.80 9.73 20.04
N THR A 103 -12.00 10.04 21.04
CA THR A 103 -11.82 9.21 22.25
C THR A 103 -12.67 9.71 23.42
N ARG A 104 -12.91 11.02 23.49
CA ARG A 104 -13.65 11.65 24.58
C ARG A 104 -14.39 12.89 24.10
N ILE A 105 -15.58 13.13 24.63
CA ILE A 105 -16.38 14.35 24.44
C ILE A 105 -16.67 14.94 25.82
N GLU A 106 -16.39 16.22 26.00
CA GLU A 106 -16.64 16.98 27.23
C GLU A 106 -17.45 18.25 26.92
N ASN A 107 -18.21 18.74 27.89
CA ASN A 107 -18.83 20.07 27.80
C ASN A 107 -17.82 21.18 28.19
N ARG A 108 -18.24 22.44 28.07
CA ARG A 108 -17.39 23.61 28.41
C ARG A 108 -16.94 23.67 29.88
N ASP A 109 -17.66 22.96 30.75
CA ASP A 109 -17.41 22.93 32.18
C ASP A 109 -16.49 21.74 32.56
N GLY A 110 -16.03 20.96 31.57
CA GLY A 110 -15.15 19.80 31.75
C GLY A 110 -15.89 18.50 32.14
N GLU A 111 -17.22 18.50 32.10
CA GLU A 111 -18.02 17.31 32.38
C GLU A 111 -17.94 16.32 31.20
N LEU A 112 -17.61 15.07 31.51
CA LEU A 112 -17.56 13.99 30.53
C LEU A 112 -18.96 13.67 30.00
N LEU A 113 -19.16 13.82 28.70
CA LEU A 113 -20.41 13.48 28.01
C LEU A 113 -20.35 12.08 27.37
N ALA A 114 -19.21 11.71 26.82
CA ALA A 114 -18.98 10.40 26.22
C ALA A 114 -17.50 10.04 26.20
N GLU A 115 -17.20 8.77 26.41
CA GLU A 115 -15.87 8.18 26.26
C GLU A 115 -16.00 6.95 25.35
N PHE A 116 -15.04 6.80 24.46
CA PHE A 116 -15.05 5.76 23.45
C PHE A 116 -13.71 5.01 23.51
N ALA A 117 -13.77 3.68 23.46
CA ALA A 117 -12.61 2.81 23.35
C ALA A 117 -12.47 2.29 21.92
N PRO A 118 -11.23 2.02 21.45
CA PRO A 118 -11.04 1.35 20.17
C PRO A 118 -11.68 -0.04 20.17
N THR A 119 -12.13 -0.48 19.00
CA THR A 119 -12.55 -1.87 18.79
C THR A 119 -11.38 -2.81 19.04
N ALA A 120 -11.65 -4.07 19.39
CA ALA A 120 -10.59 -5.05 19.53
C ALA A 120 -9.87 -5.25 18.16
N PRO A 121 -8.53 -5.35 18.13
CA PRO A 121 -7.82 -5.66 16.90
C PRO A 121 -8.28 -6.99 16.30
N GLU A 122 -8.32 -7.05 14.97
CA GLU A 122 -8.63 -8.25 14.19
C GLU A 122 -7.35 -8.78 13.56
N GLN A 123 -6.94 -10.02 13.84
CA GLN A 123 -5.79 -10.64 13.19
C GLN A 123 -6.17 -11.07 11.78
N THR A 124 -5.86 -10.22 10.78
CA THR A 124 -6.29 -10.41 9.39
C THR A 124 -5.16 -10.87 8.47
N PHE A 125 -3.91 -10.80 8.93
CA PHE A 125 -2.76 -11.26 8.17
C PHE A 125 -1.75 -11.96 9.09
N ASP A 126 -1.01 -12.92 8.55
CA ASP A 126 -0.03 -13.67 9.34
C ASP A 126 1.10 -12.74 9.82
N SER A 127 1.52 -12.92 11.07
CA SER A 127 2.50 -12.03 11.70
C SER A 127 3.89 -12.16 11.08
N GLN A 128 4.32 -13.39 10.79
CA GLN A 128 5.62 -13.65 10.17
C GLN A 128 5.66 -13.12 8.72
N LEU A 129 4.57 -13.30 7.97
CA LEU A 129 4.45 -12.73 6.63
C LEU A 129 4.39 -11.20 6.66
N SER A 130 3.73 -10.61 7.67
CA SER A 130 3.70 -9.15 7.88
C SER A 130 5.11 -8.61 8.06
N PHE A 131 5.90 -9.18 8.96
CA PHE A 131 7.28 -8.74 9.18
C PHE A 131 8.18 -8.96 7.96
N THR A 132 7.98 -10.06 7.23
CA THR A 132 8.69 -10.32 5.97
C THR A 132 8.38 -9.24 4.93
N LEU A 133 7.10 -8.87 4.78
CA LEU A 133 6.70 -7.81 3.84
C LEU A 133 7.21 -6.43 4.28
N VAL A 134 7.17 -6.12 5.58
CA VAL A 134 7.76 -4.89 6.14
C VAL A 134 9.26 -4.85 5.82
N ASP A 135 9.98 -5.96 5.93
CA ASP A 135 11.39 -6.04 5.59
C ASP A 135 11.66 -5.79 4.10
N MET A 136 10.86 -6.38 3.21
CA MET A 136 10.93 -6.09 1.78
C MET A 136 10.67 -4.59 1.51
N LEU A 137 9.76 -3.96 2.25
CA LEU A 137 9.44 -2.54 2.13
C LEU A 137 10.54 -1.61 2.67
N ARG A 138 11.42 -2.08 3.55
CA ARG A 138 12.67 -1.35 3.88
C ARG A 138 13.58 -1.22 2.64
N GLY A 139 13.59 -2.25 1.79
CA GLY A 139 14.32 -2.23 0.52
C GLY A 139 13.92 -1.06 -0.39
N VAL A 140 12.65 -0.62 -0.36
CA VAL A 140 12.18 0.55 -1.11
C VAL A 140 12.88 1.82 -0.64
N ILE A 141 13.09 1.95 0.67
CA ILE A 141 13.75 3.09 1.32
C ILE A 141 15.27 3.05 1.14
N ASP A 142 15.88 1.87 1.29
CA ASP A 142 17.34 1.77 1.39
C ASP A 142 18.04 1.72 0.03
N LYS A 143 17.39 1.11 -0.97
CA LYS A 143 17.96 0.97 -2.33
C LYS A 143 16.98 1.30 -3.46
N GLY A 144 15.68 1.32 -3.17
CA GLY A 144 14.61 1.40 -4.17
C GLY A 144 14.15 2.82 -4.50
N THR A 145 12.87 2.92 -4.88
CA THR A 145 12.25 4.15 -5.38
C THR A 145 12.20 5.28 -4.34
N ALA A 146 12.32 4.99 -3.04
CA ALA A 146 12.26 5.96 -1.96
C ALA A 146 13.63 6.29 -1.34
N ARG A 147 14.75 6.00 -2.02
CA ARG A 147 16.12 6.28 -1.53
C ARG A 147 16.38 7.72 -1.09
N ALA A 148 15.58 8.68 -1.58
CA ALA A 148 15.64 10.08 -1.17
C ALA A 148 15.41 10.26 0.34
N ILE A 149 14.64 9.38 0.99
CA ILE A 149 14.46 9.36 2.45
C ILE A 149 15.81 9.30 3.17
N ARG A 150 16.74 8.47 2.68
CA ARG A 150 18.10 8.36 3.22
C ARG A 150 19.02 9.47 2.72
N GLN A 151 19.02 9.72 1.41
CA GLN A 151 20.03 10.52 0.73
C GLN A 151 19.79 12.03 0.83
N GLN A 152 18.53 12.45 0.75
CA GLN A 152 18.14 13.86 0.71
C GLN A 152 17.58 14.33 2.06
N TYR A 153 16.70 13.53 2.67
CA TYR A 153 16.06 13.90 3.95
C TYR A 153 16.85 13.44 5.18
N GLY A 154 17.88 12.62 5.00
CA GLY A 154 18.78 12.21 6.08
C GLY A 154 18.14 11.33 7.16
N ILE A 155 16.96 10.76 6.93
CA ILE A 155 16.28 9.92 7.92
C ILE A 155 17.04 8.60 8.04
N ARG A 156 17.55 8.29 9.24
CA ARG A 156 18.31 7.06 9.54
C ARG A 156 17.59 6.07 10.45
N ALA A 157 16.40 6.41 10.93
CA ALA A 157 15.57 5.50 11.73
C ALA A 157 15.14 4.25 10.95
N ASP A 158 14.77 3.17 11.65
CA ASP A 158 14.14 2.02 11.01
C ASP A 158 12.75 2.41 10.48
N VAL A 159 12.64 2.53 9.16
CA VAL A 159 11.42 2.90 8.45
C VAL A 159 11.31 2.06 7.19
N ALA A 160 10.07 1.68 6.87
CA ALA A 160 9.69 1.03 5.63
C ALA A 160 8.68 1.91 4.90
N GLY A 161 8.50 1.71 3.59
CA GLY A 161 7.52 2.50 2.86
C GLY A 161 7.37 2.12 1.41
N LYS A 162 6.47 2.81 0.71
CA LYS A 162 6.21 2.58 -0.70
C LYS A 162 5.83 3.88 -1.40
N THR A 163 6.41 4.09 -2.58
CA THR A 163 6.00 5.14 -3.52
C THR A 163 4.84 4.65 -4.40
N GLY A 164 3.91 5.55 -4.73
CA GLY A 164 2.89 5.35 -5.74
C GLY A 164 2.90 6.50 -6.73
N THR A 165 2.71 6.18 -8.01
CA THR A 165 2.66 7.16 -9.10
C THR A 165 1.63 6.67 -10.11
N THR A 166 0.62 7.48 -10.41
CA THR A 166 -0.36 7.13 -11.46
C THR A 166 0.21 7.47 -12.83
N GLN A 167 -0.38 6.87 -13.88
CA GLN A 167 0.02 7.15 -15.26
C GLN A 167 -0.14 8.64 -15.56
N GLY A 168 0.87 9.25 -16.20
CA GLY A 168 0.89 10.70 -16.46
C GLY A 168 1.24 11.58 -15.26
N ASN A 169 1.63 10.99 -14.11
CA ASN A 169 1.94 11.72 -12.86
C ASN A 169 0.77 12.57 -12.33
N ALA A 170 -0.47 12.16 -12.58
CA ALA A 170 -1.66 12.85 -12.07
C ALA A 170 -1.73 12.80 -10.53
N ASP A 171 -1.22 11.73 -9.94
CA ASP A 171 -1.17 11.50 -8.50
C ASP A 171 0.21 11.00 -8.06
N GLY A 172 0.72 11.61 -7.00
CA GLY A 172 1.88 11.15 -6.23
C GLY A 172 1.44 10.67 -4.86
N TRP A 173 1.80 9.43 -4.53
CA TRP A 173 1.55 8.83 -3.22
C TRP A 173 2.86 8.44 -2.54
N PHE A 174 2.92 8.61 -1.22
CA PHE A 174 3.95 7.99 -0.41
C PHE A 174 3.37 7.56 0.93
N ILE A 175 3.54 6.28 1.27
CA ILE A 175 3.25 5.75 2.60
C ILE A 175 4.57 5.34 3.25
N MET A 176 4.79 5.80 4.48
CA MET A 176 5.93 5.44 5.31
C MET A 176 5.43 4.91 6.65
N MET A 177 6.10 3.88 7.16
CA MET A 177 5.73 3.23 8.41
C MET A 177 6.96 2.87 9.25
N ARG A 178 6.72 2.85 10.56
CA ARG A 178 7.53 2.23 11.61
C ARG A 178 6.57 1.58 12.63
N PRO A 179 7.03 0.75 13.57
CA PRO A 179 6.13 -0.07 14.40
C PRO A 179 4.93 0.63 15.05
N GLU A 180 5.08 1.91 15.43
CA GLU A 180 4.05 2.67 16.15
C GLU A 180 3.42 3.80 15.33
N LEU A 181 3.83 3.99 14.08
CA LEU A 181 3.40 5.14 13.29
C LEU A 181 3.39 4.83 11.80
N VAL A 182 2.25 5.11 11.16
CA VAL A 182 2.10 5.12 9.71
C VAL A 182 1.68 6.51 9.26
N VAL A 183 2.39 7.02 8.27
CA VAL A 183 2.11 8.32 7.66
C VAL A 183 1.92 8.11 6.18
N GLY A 184 0.83 8.68 5.65
CA GLY A 184 0.58 8.72 4.22
C GLY A 184 0.46 10.15 3.72
N ALA A 185 1.01 10.41 2.55
CA ALA A 185 0.85 11.66 1.82
C ALA A 185 0.38 11.37 0.40
N TRP A 186 -0.53 12.21 -0.08
CA TRP A 186 -0.99 12.24 -1.46
C TRP A 186 -0.93 13.68 -1.97
N ALA A 187 -0.55 13.83 -3.23
CA ALA A 187 -0.63 15.06 -3.98
C ALA A 187 -1.17 14.75 -5.39
N GLY A 188 -2.17 15.49 -5.82
CA GLY A 188 -2.75 15.37 -7.16
C GLY A 188 -3.61 16.60 -7.46
N PHE A 189 -4.21 16.60 -8.64
CA PHE A 189 -5.12 17.67 -9.06
C PHE A 189 -6.58 17.32 -8.68
N ASN A 190 -7.39 18.36 -8.44
CA ASN A 190 -8.80 18.21 -8.07
C ASN A 190 -9.74 18.08 -9.29
N ASP A 191 -9.22 18.03 -10.51
CA ASP A 191 -9.97 18.10 -11.77
C ASP A 191 -10.10 16.76 -12.52
N GLY A 192 -9.91 15.64 -11.82
CA GLY A 192 -10.05 14.27 -12.33
C GLY A 192 -11.43 13.66 -12.15
#